data_AF-A0A132A7S1-F1
#
_entry.id   AF-A0A132A7S1-F1
#
_cell.length_a   1.000
_cell.length_b   1.000
_cell.length_c   1.000
_cell.angle_alpha   90.00
_cell.angle_beta   90.00
_cell.angle_gamma   90.00
#
_symmetry.space_group_name_H-M   'P 1'
#
loop_
_entity.id
_entity.type
_entity.pdbx_description
1 polymer ?
#
loop_
_entity_poly.entity_id
_entity_poly.type
_entity_poly.pdbx_seq_one_letter_code
_entity_poly.pdbx_strand_id
1 'polypeptide(L)'
;MVKETAYYDLLGVSPNCTQDDLKKAYRKLALKYHPDKNPNEGERFKAISQAYEVLTNEEKRRLYDMGGEKAIKEGGMHSSSPMDIFDMFFGMNRSKRDHGPKKGRDMTFSLVVSLEELYNGSTRKLKVNRKEICEDCKGSGTKSSNISAETCSNCRGTGMYVRVERIRGHANVIQQIQSVCTDCSGTGEMIPQKDRCKKCTGNKTVKNSKILEVHIDKGMIDGQKICFSGQADQDPSYEPGDIIVVLEQKDHEVFKRVSPINLSINMKINLTEALCGFQKTIKTLDDRTLLISSNRGEVIKNGAIKYIQGEGMPTYKNPFEKGKLIIQFFVDFPESIDLNLIPKLEHLLPPKPIVDLSMSDVEEVAMHTYNVDEDEQSHHNHRNNFEAYEEDSDMHHSPGVQCATH
;
A
#
# COMPACT_ATOMS: atom_id res chain seq x y z
N MET A 1 -4.98 52.15 -29.04
CA MET A 1 -3.74 51.42 -29.42
C MET A 1 -3.25 50.71 -28.18
N VAL A 2 -2.92 49.42 -28.30
CA VAL A 2 -2.44 48.59 -27.19
C VAL A 2 -0.98 48.96 -26.88
N LYS A 3 -0.64 49.09 -25.59
CA LYS A 3 0.69 49.52 -25.15
C LYS A 3 1.77 48.44 -25.33
N GLU A 4 1.43 47.17 -25.15
CA GLU A 4 2.33 46.01 -25.34
C GLU A 4 1.58 44.86 -26.03
N THR A 5 2.19 44.23 -27.04
CA THR A 5 1.56 43.12 -27.80
C THR A 5 2.01 41.73 -27.35
N ALA A 6 2.89 41.63 -26.35
CA ALA A 6 3.57 40.38 -26.00
C ALA A 6 2.62 39.20 -25.71
N TYR A 7 1.49 39.41 -25.01
CA TYR A 7 0.51 38.33 -24.75
C TYR A 7 -0.30 37.94 -25.99
N TYR A 8 -0.55 38.89 -26.89
CA TYR A 8 -1.21 38.62 -28.16
C TYR A 8 -0.28 37.85 -29.10
N ASP A 9 1.00 38.23 -29.15
CA ASP A 9 2.04 37.58 -29.95
C ASP A 9 2.32 36.15 -29.46
N LEU A 10 2.32 35.95 -28.13
CA LEU A 10 2.52 34.63 -27.51
C LEU A 10 1.37 33.65 -27.82
N LEU A 11 0.13 34.16 -27.89
CA LEU A 11 -1.04 33.37 -28.30
C LEU A 11 -1.21 33.30 -29.82
N GLY A 12 -0.45 34.09 -30.58
CA GLY A 12 -0.52 34.16 -32.05
C GLY A 12 -1.83 34.77 -32.57
N VAL A 13 -2.39 35.73 -31.84
CA VAL A 13 -3.68 36.38 -32.15
C VAL A 13 -3.52 37.89 -32.29
N SER A 14 -4.40 38.53 -33.06
CA SER A 14 -4.39 39.99 -33.22
C SER A 14 -4.86 40.70 -31.93
N PRO A 15 -4.38 41.92 -31.62
CA PRO A 15 -4.89 42.74 -30.51
C PRO A 15 -6.41 43.00 -30.57
N ASN A 16 -7.01 42.95 -31.76
CA ASN A 16 -8.46 43.09 -31.97
C ASN A 16 -9.21 41.74 -31.99
N CYS A 17 -8.59 40.64 -31.54
CA CYS A 17 -9.20 39.32 -31.60
C CYS A 17 -10.44 39.20 -30.69
N THR A 18 -11.40 38.39 -31.14
CA THR A 18 -12.58 38.02 -30.36
C THR A 18 -12.22 36.98 -29.29
N GLN A 19 -13.05 36.86 -28.24
CA GLN A 19 -12.81 35.85 -27.18
C GLN A 19 -12.80 34.41 -27.73
N ASP A 20 -13.58 34.14 -28.78
CA ASP A 20 -13.62 32.82 -29.42
C ASP A 20 -12.32 32.49 -30.15
N ASP A 21 -11.69 33.47 -30.79
CA ASP A 21 -10.40 33.31 -31.45
C ASP A 21 -9.30 33.08 -30.41
N LEU A 22 -9.35 33.79 -29.28
CA LEU A 22 -8.45 33.61 -28.14
C LEU A 22 -8.53 32.18 -27.59
N LYS A 23 -9.75 31.66 -27.42
CA LYS A 23 -10.02 30.31 -26.91
C LYS A 23 -9.61 29.21 -27.89
N LYS A 24 -9.70 29.45 -29.19
CA LYS A 24 -9.21 28.52 -30.23
C LYS A 24 -7.68 28.48 -30.26
N ALA A 25 -7.04 29.65 -30.20
CA ALA A 25 -5.59 29.76 -30.19
C ALA A 25 -4.98 29.10 -28.94
N TYR A 26 -5.54 29.37 -27.76
CA TYR A 26 -5.11 28.74 -26.51
C TYR A 26 -5.25 27.21 -26.55
N ARG A 27 -6.39 26.67 -27.01
CA ARG A 27 -6.57 25.21 -27.12
C ARG A 27 -5.54 24.55 -28.03
N LYS A 28 -5.19 25.18 -29.15
CA LYS A 28 -4.17 24.67 -30.09
C LYS A 28 -2.78 24.66 -29.45
N LEU A 29 -2.42 25.70 -28.71
CA LEU A 29 -1.12 25.84 -28.06
C LEU A 29 -1.01 24.97 -26.80
N ALA A 30 -2.07 24.87 -25.99
CA ALA A 30 -2.13 24.05 -24.79
C ALA A 30 -1.99 22.55 -25.11
N LEU A 31 -2.54 22.09 -26.24
CA LEU A 31 -2.37 20.70 -26.69
C LEU A 31 -0.94 20.41 -27.19
N LYS A 32 -0.29 21.43 -27.78
CA LYS A 32 1.07 21.33 -28.34
C LYS A 32 2.15 21.35 -27.26
N TYR A 33 1.96 22.19 -26.24
CA TYR A 33 2.93 22.40 -25.17
C TYR A 33 2.51 21.74 -23.84
N HIS A 34 1.61 20.75 -23.89
CA HIS A 34 1.17 20.05 -22.69
C HIS A 34 2.36 19.36 -21.99
N PRO A 35 2.53 19.52 -20.67
CA PRO A 35 3.70 19.00 -19.94
C PRO A 35 3.84 17.48 -20.02
N ASP A 36 2.72 16.76 -20.17
CA ASP A 36 2.69 15.30 -20.37
C ASP A 36 3.27 14.85 -21.72
N LYS A 37 3.20 15.70 -22.75
CA LYS A 37 3.70 15.38 -24.11
C LYS A 37 5.07 16.00 -24.38
N ASN A 38 5.39 17.12 -23.73
CA ASN A 38 6.65 17.85 -23.89
C ASN A 38 7.16 18.35 -22.53
N PRO A 39 7.85 17.50 -21.74
CA PRO A 39 8.31 17.84 -20.38
C PRO A 39 9.29 19.02 -20.32
N ASN A 40 10.03 19.29 -21.41
CA ASN A 40 11.06 20.32 -21.47
C ASN A 40 10.54 21.72 -21.89
N GLU A 41 9.28 21.86 -22.31
CA GLU A 41 8.69 23.15 -22.72
C GLU A 41 7.64 23.69 -21.73
N GLY A 42 7.71 23.24 -20.48
CA GLY A 42 6.77 23.65 -19.42
C GLY A 42 6.75 25.17 -19.14
N GLU A 43 7.86 25.89 -19.36
CA GLU A 43 7.91 27.34 -19.18
C GLU A 43 7.06 28.09 -20.22
N ARG A 44 7.03 27.61 -21.46
CA ARG A 44 6.18 28.20 -22.51
C ARG A 44 4.70 27.93 -22.24
N PHE A 45 4.36 26.74 -21.75
CA PHE A 45 2.99 26.44 -21.34
C PHE A 45 2.50 27.36 -20.21
N LYS A 46 3.37 27.67 -19.24
CA LYS A 46 3.08 28.63 -18.17
C LYS A 46 2.82 30.03 -18.72
N ALA A 47 3.69 30.52 -19.60
CA ALA A 47 3.51 31.84 -20.24
C ALA A 47 2.20 31.90 -21.07
N ILE A 48 1.88 30.84 -21.81
CA ILE A 48 0.67 30.74 -22.65
C ILE A 48 -0.61 30.76 -21.79
N SER A 49 -0.58 30.10 -20.64
CA SER A 49 -1.70 30.08 -19.70
C SER A 49 -1.90 31.44 -19.02
N GLN A 50 -0.80 32.10 -18.64
CA GLN A 50 -0.85 33.46 -18.08
C GLN A 50 -1.38 34.48 -19.09
N ALA A 51 -0.92 34.44 -20.34
CA ALA A 51 -1.40 35.32 -21.40
C ALA A 51 -2.90 35.11 -21.66
N TYR A 52 -3.36 33.86 -21.70
CA TYR A 52 -4.78 33.56 -21.89
C TYR A 52 -5.65 34.04 -20.73
N GLU A 53 -5.19 33.92 -19.48
CA GLU A 53 -5.94 34.38 -18.30
C GLU A 53 -6.16 35.90 -18.33
N VAL A 54 -5.10 36.66 -18.63
CA VAL A 54 -5.16 38.13 -18.69
C VAL A 54 -6.05 38.59 -19.84
N LEU A 55 -5.97 37.95 -21.00
CA LEU A 55 -6.72 38.35 -22.20
C LEU A 55 -8.16 37.83 -22.26
N THR A 56 -8.51 36.82 -21.45
CA THR A 56 -9.89 36.27 -21.38
C THR A 56 -10.80 37.15 -20.53
N ASN A 57 -10.30 37.77 -19.47
CA ASN A 57 -11.09 38.67 -18.62
C ASN A 57 -11.05 40.09 -19.22
N GLU A 58 -12.21 40.66 -19.55
CA GLU A 58 -12.31 41.98 -20.19
C GLU A 58 -11.71 43.12 -19.36
N GLU A 59 -11.82 43.06 -18.03
CA GLU A 59 -11.21 44.05 -17.13
C GLU A 59 -9.69 43.94 -17.10
N LYS A 60 -9.16 42.71 -17.01
CA LYS A 60 -7.71 42.45 -17.03
C LYS A 60 -7.11 42.76 -18.40
N ARG A 61 -7.81 42.44 -19.49
CA ARG A 61 -7.42 42.77 -20.87
C ARG A 61 -7.34 44.28 -21.05
N ARG A 62 -8.33 45.03 -20.57
CA ARG A 62 -8.32 46.49 -20.61
C ARG A 62 -7.16 47.07 -19.81
N LEU A 63 -6.88 46.53 -18.62
CA LEU A 63 -5.74 46.95 -17.79
C LEU A 63 -4.39 46.69 -18.49
N TYR A 64 -4.25 45.52 -19.12
CA TYR A 64 -3.08 45.16 -19.90
C TYR A 64 -2.92 46.06 -21.13
N ASP A 65 -4.02 46.30 -21.86
CA ASP A 65 -4.00 47.13 -23.07
C ASP A 65 -3.63 48.59 -22.78
N MET A 66 -3.99 49.11 -21.60
CA MET A 66 -3.66 50.46 -21.14
C MET A 66 -2.29 50.55 -20.43
N GLY A 67 -1.90 49.51 -19.70
CA GLY A 67 -0.81 49.57 -18.72
C GLY A 67 0.41 48.71 -19.01
N GLY A 68 0.31 47.71 -19.89
CA GLY A 68 1.34 46.68 -20.13
C GLY A 68 1.46 45.67 -18.98
N GLU A 69 2.42 44.75 -19.08
CA GLU A 69 2.64 43.68 -18.08
C GLU A 69 2.87 44.23 -16.66
N LYS A 70 3.50 45.41 -16.54
CA LYS A 70 3.78 46.06 -15.25
C LYS A 70 2.51 46.43 -14.48
N ALA A 71 1.43 46.83 -15.17
CA ALA A 71 0.17 47.19 -14.53
C ALA A 71 -0.57 45.99 -13.93
N ILE A 72 -0.38 44.79 -14.50
CA ILE A 72 -0.91 43.54 -13.96
C ILE A 72 -0.10 43.09 -12.72
N LYS A 73 1.21 43.36 -12.70
CA LYS A 73 2.12 42.99 -11.60
C LYS A 73 1.99 43.88 -10.36
N GLU A 74 1.69 45.17 -10.54
CA GLU A 74 1.53 46.14 -9.44
C GLU A 74 0.11 46.14 -8.85
N GLY A 75 -0.88 45.55 -9.55
CA GLY A 75 -2.29 45.44 -9.13
C GLY A 75 -2.64 44.30 -8.16
N GLY A 76 -1.68 43.84 -7.34
CA GLY A 76 -1.93 43.09 -6.10
C GLY A 76 -2.45 41.64 -6.22
N MET A 77 -1.52 40.68 -6.25
CA MET A 77 -1.61 39.44 -5.46
C MET A 77 -0.21 38.79 -5.42
N HIS A 78 0.53 39.04 -4.34
CA HIS A 78 1.73 38.27 -4.01
C HIS A 78 1.26 36.87 -3.58
N SER A 79 1.33 35.88 -4.46
CA SER A 79 1.15 34.47 -4.08
C SER A 79 2.37 33.67 -4.51
N SER A 80 3.06 33.19 -3.49
CA SER A 80 4.10 32.18 -3.55
C SER A 80 3.62 30.96 -4.35
N SER A 81 4.53 30.40 -5.15
CA SER A 81 4.41 29.14 -5.89
C SER A 81 3.35 29.07 -7.03
N PRO A 82 3.81 29.06 -8.30
CA PRO A 82 2.96 28.91 -9.51
C PRO A 82 2.15 27.61 -9.64
N MET A 83 2.27 26.64 -8.72
CA MET A 83 1.44 25.44 -8.67
C MET A 83 0.10 25.69 -7.95
N ASP A 84 0.08 26.52 -6.90
CA ASP A 84 -1.13 26.79 -6.12
C ASP A 84 -2.17 27.64 -6.89
N ILE A 85 -1.72 28.47 -7.84
CA ILE A 85 -2.60 29.28 -8.69
C ILE A 85 -3.30 28.40 -9.75
N PHE A 86 -2.67 27.32 -10.21
CA PHE A 86 -3.29 26.39 -11.17
C PHE A 86 -4.40 25.58 -10.49
N ASP A 87 -4.20 25.12 -9.26
CA ASP A 87 -5.23 24.45 -8.45
C ASP A 87 -6.37 25.40 -8.04
N MET A 88 -6.05 26.67 -7.78
CA MET A 88 -7.05 27.69 -7.46
C MET A 88 -7.87 28.14 -8.68
N PHE A 89 -7.32 28.10 -9.91
CA PHE A 89 -8.02 28.59 -11.11
C PHE A 89 -8.71 27.48 -11.92
N PHE A 90 -8.10 26.29 -12.07
CA PHE A 90 -8.79 25.12 -12.63
C PHE A 90 -9.76 24.47 -11.64
N GLY A 91 -9.71 24.85 -10.36
CA GLY A 91 -10.64 24.41 -9.32
C GLY A 91 -11.87 25.30 -9.10
N MET A 92 -11.91 26.54 -9.59
CA MET A 92 -12.83 27.57 -9.08
C MET A 92 -13.81 28.16 -10.10
N ASN A 93 -14.21 27.34 -11.09
CA ASN A 93 -15.45 27.55 -11.84
C ASN A 93 -16.38 26.33 -11.78
N ARG A 94 -16.33 25.59 -10.67
CA ARG A 94 -17.41 24.70 -10.27
C ARG A 94 -18.44 25.53 -9.53
N SER A 95 -19.35 26.13 -10.31
CA SER A 95 -20.74 26.39 -9.94
C SER A 95 -21.10 25.66 -8.67
N LYS A 96 -21.46 26.37 -7.59
CA LYS A 96 -22.29 25.91 -6.45
C LYS A 96 -22.51 24.39 -6.48
N ARG A 97 -21.42 23.62 -6.31
CA ARG A 97 -21.50 22.18 -6.30
C ARG A 97 -21.83 21.96 -4.86
N ASP A 98 -23.11 21.73 -4.61
CA ASP A 98 -23.53 20.90 -3.48
C ASP A 98 -22.39 19.91 -3.28
N HIS A 99 -21.66 20.08 -2.17
CA HIS A 99 -20.82 19.00 -1.72
C HIS A 99 -21.81 17.86 -1.60
N GLY A 100 -21.68 16.88 -2.50
CA GLY A 100 -22.46 15.67 -2.42
C GLY A 100 -22.43 15.21 -0.96
N PRO A 101 -23.53 14.61 -0.48
CA PRO A 101 -23.66 14.17 0.90
C PRO A 101 -22.33 13.63 1.41
N LYS A 102 -21.87 14.19 2.54
CA LYS A 102 -20.54 13.88 3.07
C LYS A 102 -20.47 12.36 3.23
N LYS A 103 -19.53 11.70 2.55
CA LYS A 103 -19.38 10.25 2.65
C LYS A 103 -18.73 9.86 3.97
N GLY A 104 -19.25 8.80 4.57
CA GLY A 104 -18.73 8.13 5.74
C GLY A 104 -17.41 7.43 5.41
N ARG A 105 -16.72 6.96 6.46
CA ARG A 105 -15.44 6.26 6.31
C ARG A 105 -15.67 4.84 5.82
N ASP A 106 -14.78 4.37 4.96
CA ASP A 106 -14.77 2.99 4.50
C ASP A 106 -14.29 2.04 5.61
N MET A 107 -14.74 0.79 5.55
CA MET A 107 -14.34 -0.27 6.49
C MET A 107 -13.57 -1.35 5.76
N THR A 108 -12.34 -1.62 6.19
CA THR A 108 -11.49 -2.64 5.57
C THR A 108 -11.47 -3.91 6.42
N PHE A 109 -11.69 -5.06 5.78
CA PHE A 109 -11.57 -6.39 6.40
C PHE A 109 -10.59 -7.24 5.62
N SER A 110 -9.76 -8.03 6.29
CA SER A 110 -8.97 -9.06 5.64
C SER A 110 -9.71 -10.39 5.63
N LEU A 111 -9.69 -11.08 4.49
CA LEU A 111 -10.22 -12.42 4.33
C LEU A 111 -9.08 -13.35 3.92
N VAL A 112 -8.68 -14.21 4.85
CA VAL A 112 -7.67 -15.24 4.58
C VAL A 112 -8.26 -16.31 3.69
N VAL A 113 -7.60 -16.58 2.57
CA VAL A 113 -8.03 -17.54 1.53
C VAL A 113 -6.92 -18.52 1.21
N SER A 114 -7.27 -19.78 1.01
CA SER A 114 -6.30 -20.80 0.59
C SER A 114 -6.00 -20.71 -0.91
N LEU A 115 -4.84 -21.25 -1.31
CA LEU A 115 -4.47 -21.32 -2.73
C LEU A 115 -5.45 -22.18 -3.56
N GLU A 116 -6.00 -23.24 -2.96
CA GLU A 116 -7.02 -24.11 -3.55
C GLU A 116 -8.32 -23.35 -3.85
N GLU A 117 -8.75 -22.48 -2.94
CA GLU A 117 -9.93 -21.64 -3.13
C GLU A 117 -9.74 -20.59 -4.22
N LEU A 118 -8.53 -20.03 -4.32
CA LEU A 118 -8.18 -19.11 -5.41
C LEU A 118 -8.09 -19.83 -6.76
N TYR A 119 -7.78 -21.13 -6.75
CA TYR A 119 -7.70 -21.95 -7.96
C TYR A 119 -9.09 -22.37 -8.45
N ASN A 120 -9.89 -22.94 -7.56
CA ASN A 120 -11.21 -23.51 -7.87
C ASN A 120 -12.35 -22.49 -7.84
N GLY A 121 -12.12 -21.34 -7.20
CA GLY A 121 -13.17 -20.39 -6.87
C GLY A 121 -14.01 -20.90 -5.71
N SER A 122 -14.46 -20.00 -4.84
CA SER A 122 -15.29 -20.34 -3.69
C SER A 122 -16.18 -19.17 -3.28
N THR A 123 -17.16 -19.43 -2.42
CA THR A 123 -17.96 -18.36 -1.80
C THR A 123 -17.79 -18.47 -0.29
N ARG A 124 -17.30 -17.39 0.32
CA ARG A 124 -17.04 -17.31 1.77
C ARG A 124 -18.02 -16.35 2.42
N LYS A 125 -18.53 -16.71 3.60
CA LYS A 125 -19.43 -15.86 4.39
C LYS A 125 -18.63 -15.11 5.44
N LEU A 126 -18.61 -13.77 5.38
CA LEU A 126 -17.92 -12.90 6.33
C LEU A 126 -18.94 -12.20 7.22
N LYS A 127 -18.87 -12.42 8.54
CA LYS A 127 -19.72 -11.71 9.50
C LYS A 127 -19.09 -10.36 9.83
N VAL A 128 -19.75 -9.28 9.42
CA VAL A 128 -19.33 -7.91 9.67
C VAL A 128 -20.21 -7.26 10.73
N ASN A 129 -19.58 -6.59 11.69
CA ASN A 129 -20.27 -5.75 12.67
C ASN A 129 -20.21 -4.30 12.19
N ARG A 130 -21.38 -3.69 11.96
CA ARG A 130 -21.49 -2.30 11.51
C ARG A 130 -22.51 -1.53 12.34
N LYS A 131 -22.44 -0.20 12.31
CA LYS A 131 -23.47 0.68 12.84
C LYS A 131 -24.55 0.90 11.78
N GLU A 132 -25.79 0.65 12.16
CA GLU A 132 -26.96 0.96 11.34
C GLU A 132 -27.79 2.04 12.03
N ILE A 133 -28.50 2.85 11.25
CA ILE A 133 -29.42 3.83 11.81
C ILE A 133 -30.49 3.08 12.60
N CYS A 134 -30.75 3.52 13.83
CA CYS A 134 -31.72 2.85 14.70
C CYS A 134 -33.12 2.91 14.07
N GLU A 135 -33.73 1.76 13.82
CA GLU A 135 -35.05 1.66 13.19
C GLU A 135 -36.15 2.33 14.04
N ASP A 136 -36.07 2.25 15.37
CA ASP A 136 -37.07 2.77 16.29
C ASP A 136 -37.12 4.32 16.30
N CYS A 137 -35.96 4.98 16.20
CA CYS A 137 -35.88 6.45 16.22
C CYS A 137 -35.53 7.06 14.86
N LYS A 138 -35.28 6.25 13.82
CA LYS A 138 -34.85 6.67 12.48
C LYS A 138 -33.74 7.74 12.49
N GLY A 139 -32.77 7.59 13.41
CA GLY A 139 -31.66 8.52 13.55
C GLY A 139 -31.94 9.78 14.39
N SER A 140 -33.13 9.97 14.96
CA SER A 140 -33.42 11.13 15.84
C SER A 140 -32.74 11.03 17.21
N GLY A 141 -32.53 9.80 17.72
CA GLY A 141 -31.99 9.54 19.06
C GLY A 141 -33.02 9.69 20.19
N THR A 142 -34.23 10.15 19.87
CA THR A 142 -35.33 10.39 20.82
C THR A 142 -36.40 9.29 20.75
N LYS A 143 -37.21 9.15 21.81
CA LYS A 143 -38.34 8.18 21.86
C LYS A 143 -39.49 8.52 20.90
N SER A 144 -39.60 9.79 20.52
CA SER A 144 -40.64 10.28 19.62
C SER A 144 -40.01 11.23 18.61
N SER A 145 -40.35 11.07 17.33
CA SER A 145 -39.82 11.88 16.21
C SER A 145 -40.10 13.38 16.34
N ASN A 146 -41.03 13.78 17.22
CA ASN A 146 -41.46 15.17 17.41
C ASN A 146 -40.73 15.89 18.55
N ILE A 147 -39.87 15.20 19.30
CA ILE A 147 -39.05 15.82 20.35
C ILE A 147 -37.71 16.17 19.73
N SER A 148 -37.42 17.46 19.60
CA SER A 148 -36.13 17.99 19.17
C SER A 148 -35.12 17.87 20.32
N ALA A 149 -33.86 17.56 19.98
CA ALA A 149 -32.79 17.59 20.96
C ALA A 149 -32.57 19.03 21.46
N GLU A 150 -32.28 19.19 22.75
CA GLU A 150 -32.04 20.51 23.35
C GLU A 150 -30.61 20.96 23.05
N THR A 151 -30.38 22.25 22.91
CA THR A 151 -29.03 22.79 22.71
C THR A 151 -28.18 22.51 23.94
N CYS A 152 -26.99 21.94 23.76
CA CYS A 152 -26.10 21.63 24.87
C CYS A 152 -25.73 22.92 25.62
N SER A 153 -25.99 22.97 26.93
CA SER A 153 -25.76 24.16 27.75
C SER A 153 -24.27 24.50 27.92
N ASN A 154 -23.41 23.47 27.89
CA ASN A 154 -21.98 23.63 28.15
C ASN A 154 -21.22 24.15 26.91
N CYS A 155 -21.53 23.64 25.72
CA CYS A 155 -20.95 24.15 24.47
C CYS A 155 -21.86 25.14 23.72
N ARG A 156 -23.07 25.46 24.22
CA ARG A 156 -24.06 26.33 23.54
C ARG A 156 -24.26 25.98 22.06
N GLY A 157 -24.27 24.70 21.73
CA GLY A 157 -24.45 24.22 20.35
C GLY A 157 -23.20 24.15 19.48
N THR A 158 -22.03 24.64 19.92
CA THR A 158 -20.79 24.56 19.09
C THR A 158 -20.11 23.19 19.12
N GLY A 159 -20.50 22.27 20.00
CA GLY A 159 -19.90 20.93 20.12
C GLY A 159 -18.45 20.91 20.66
N MET A 160 -17.79 22.06 20.73
CA MET A 160 -16.41 22.22 21.19
C MET A 160 -16.32 23.41 22.15
N TYR A 161 -15.40 23.34 23.11
CA TYR A 161 -15.05 24.47 23.97
C TYR A 161 -13.56 24.77 23.88
N VAL A 162 -13.20 26.05 23.98
CA VAL A 162 -11.81 26.52 23.89
C VAL A 162 -11.20 26.45 25.28
N ARG A 163 -10.21 25.56 25.47
CA ARG A 163 -9.40 25.51 26.69
C ARG A 163 -8.14 26.32 26.48
N VAL A 164 -7.89 27.24 27.39
CA VAL A 164 -6.73 28.13 27.32
C VAL A 164 -5.64 27.57 28.23
N GLU A 165 -4.55 27.06 27.65
CA GLU A 165 -3.39 26.54 28.40
C GLU A 165 -2.18 27.46 28.24
N ARG A 166 -1.48 27.72 29.36
CA ARG A 166 -0.22 28.46 29.35
C ARG A 166 0.91 27.45 29.17
N ILE A 167 1.72 27.62 28.12
CA ILE A 167 2.86 26.75 27.87
C ILE A 167 3.86 26.94 29.02
N ARG A 168 4.15 25.85 29.73
CA ARG A 168 5.10 25.87 30.85
C ARG A 168 6.51 26.05 30.27
N GLY A 169 7.11 27.24 30.46
CA GLY A 169 8.47 27.54 30.02
C GLY A 169 8.64 28.86 29.24
N HIS A 170 7.57 29.45 28.71
CA HIS A 170 7.61 30.76 28.05
C HIS A 170 6.64 31.73 28.70
N ALA A 171 7.17 32.81 29.28
CA ALA A 171 6.34 33.88 29.83
C ALA A 171 5.52 34.55 28.70
N ASN A 172 4.21 34.69 28.92
CA ASN A 172 3.24 35.39 28.06
C ASN A 172 2.75 34.70 26.78
N VAL A 173 3.02 33.40 26.55
CA VAL A 173 2.41 32.66 25.43
C VAL A 173 1.23 31.81 25.91
N ILE A 174 0.03 32.20 25.48
CA ILE A 174 -1.22 31.51 25.77
C ILE A 174 -1.62 30.69 24.54
N GLN A 175 -1.73 29.37 24.67
CA GLN A 175 -2.19 28.48 23.61
C GLN A 175 -3.67 28.16 23.81
N GLN A 176 -4.49 28.45 22.80
CA GLN A 176 -5.90 28.06 22.77
C GLN A 176 -6.01 26.67 22.13
N ILE A 177 -6.39 25.67 22.92
CA ILE A 177 -6.63 24.30 22.46
C ILE A 177 -8.13 24.08 22.37
N GLN A 178 -8.63 23.75 21.17
CA GLN A 178 -10.02 23.38 20.98
C GLN A 178 -10.22 21.93 21.43
N SER A 179 -11.09 21.71 22.43
CA SER A 179 -11.43 20.39 22.94
C SER A 179 -12.89 20.06 22.63
N VAL A 180 -13.19 18.78 22.35
CA VAL A 180 -14.57 18.31 22.16
C VAL A 180 -15.33 18.40 23.47
N CYS A 181 -16.58 18.90 23.43
CA CYS A 181 -17.43 18.97 24.61
C CYS A 181 -17.77 17.55 25.10
N THR A 182 -17.49 17.25 26.36
CA THR A 182 -17.72 15.94 26.98
C THR A 182 -19.20 15.62 27.18
N ASP A 183 -20.04 16.66 27.35
CA ASP A 183 -21.46 16.48 27.68
C ASP A 183 -22.32 16.16 26.46
N CYS A 184 -21.98 16.73 25.30
CA CYS A 184 -22.64 16.45 24.03
C CYS A 184 -21.79 15.62 23.06
N SER A 185 -20.59 15.19 23.47
CA SER A 185 -19.64 14.41 22.66
C SER A 185 -19.41 15.00 21.25
N GLY A 186 -19.36 16.32 21.14
CA GLY A 186 -19.18 17.00 19.85
C GLY A 186 -20.45 17.27 19.03
N THR A 187 -21.61 16.76 19.45
CA THR A 187 -22.85 16.89 18.65
C THR A 187 -23.55 18.24 18.79
N GLY A 188 -23.23 19.02 19.84
CA GLY A 188 -23.88 20.32 20.10
C GLY A 188 -25.29 20.22 20.68
N GLU A 189 -25.90 19.04 20.63
CA GLU A 189 -27.25 18.75 21.10
C GLU A 189 -27.20 17.77 22.28
N MET A 190 -28.11 17.93 23.24
CA MET A 190 -28.32 17.00 24.35
C MET A 190 -29.76 16.53 24.39
N ILE A 191 -29.93 15.22 24.52
CA ILE A 191 -31.25 14.60 24.69
C ILE A 191 -31.42 14.27 26.19
N PRO A 192 -32.48 14.79 26.84
CA PRO A 192 -32.80 14.45 28.23
C PRO A 192 -32.90 12.95 28.42
N GLN A 193 -32.40 12.42 29.54
CA GLN A 193 -32.35 10.97 29.78
C GLN A 193 -33.73 10.29 29.68
N LYS A 194 -34.80 11.03 30.00
CA LYS A 194 -36.20 10.57 29.90
C LYS A 194 -36.65 10.35 28.47
N ASP A 195 -36.07 11.07 27.51
CA ASP A 195 -36.51 11.11 26.10
C ASP A 195 -35.56 10.37 25.17
N ARG A 196 -34.47 9.81 25.70
CA ARG A 196 -33.54 8.95 24.94
C ARG A 196 -34.24 7.68 24.48
N CYS A 197 -34.03 7.33 23.21
CA CYS A 197 -34.49 6.06 22.68
C CYS A 197 -33.91 4.88 23.49
N LYS A 198 -34.74 3.87 23.78
CA LYS A 198 -34.35 2.72 24.61
C LYS A 198 -33.32 1.82 23.93
N LYS A 199 -33.38 1.67 22.59
CA LYS A 199 -32.46 0.81 21.83
C LYS A 199 -31.09 1.46 21.59
N CYS A 200 -31.05 2.72 21.14
CA CYS A 200 -29.79 3.39 20.82
C CYS A 200 -29.24 4.24 21.98
N THR A 201 -29.99 4.39 23.09
CA THR A 201 -29.60 5.18 24.27
C THR A 201 -29.20 6.63 23.97
N GLY A 202 -29.72 7.20 22.87
CA GLY A 202 -29.39 8.54 22.39
C GLY A 202 -28.29 8.61 21.32
N ASN A 203 -27.63 7.50 20.97
CA ASN A 203 -26.53 7.47 20.00
C ASN A 203 -26.97 7.50 18.53
N LYS A 204 -28.28 7.55 18.25
CA LYS A 204 -28.91 7.59 16.91
C LYS A 204 -28.66 6.33 16.03
N THR A 205 -27.64 5.53 16.33
CA THR A 205 -27.23 4.30 15.64
C THR A 205 -27.20 3.10 16.60
N VAL A 206 -27.31 1.89 16.05
CA VAL A 206 -27.22 0.61 16.76
C VAL A 206 -26.19 -0.29 16.08
N LYS A 207 -25.47 -1.12 16.85
CA LYS A 207 -24.50 -2.07 16.28
C LYS A 207 -25.25 -3.33 15.84
N ASN A 208 -25.21 -3.64 14.54
CA ASN A 208 -25.81 -4.83 13.95
C ASN A 208 -24.74 -5.68 13.27
N SER A 209 -24.89 -7.01 13.36
CA SER A 209 -24.05 -7.97 12.64
C SER A 209 -24.74 -8.39 11.36
N LYS A 210 -24.09 -8.20 10.20
CA LYS A 210 -24.55 -8.67 8.90
C LYS A 210 -23.57 -9.68 8.32
N ILE A 211 -24.09 -10.72 7.68
CA ILE A 211 -23.28 -11.69 6.96
C ILE A 211 -23.18 -11.23 5.50
N LEU A 212 -21.96 -10.98 5.02
CA LEU A 212 -21.67 -10.69 3.62
C LEU A 212 -21.18 -11.96 2.93
N GLU A 213 -21.73 -12.25 1.76
CA GLU A 213 -21.25 -13.34 0.91
C GLU A 213 -20.20 -12.78 -0.03
N VAL A 214 -18.95 -13.22 0.16
CA VAL A 214 -17.79 -12.81 -0.62
C VAL A 214 -17.52 -13.89 -1.66
N HIS A 215 -17.71 -13.54 -2.93
CA HIS A 215 -17.39 -14.41 -4.05
C HIS A 215 -15.90 -14.28 -4.39
N ILE A 216 -15.20 -15.40 -4.34
CA ILE A 216 -13.79 -15.52 -4.70
C ILE A 216 -13.74 -16.17 -6.08
N ASP A 217 -13.44 -15.37 -7.08
CA ASP A 217 -13.31 -15.82 -8.45
C ASP A 217 -12.01 -16.58 -8.68
N LYS A 218 -12.03 -17.48 -9.67
CA LYS A 218 -10.85 -18.23 -10.10
C LYS A 218 -9.76 -17.27 -10.58
N GLY A 219 -8.55 -17.45 -10.07
CA GLY A 219 -7.38 -16.71 -10.51
C GLY A 219 -7.22 -15.35 -9.83
N MET A 220 -8.04 -15.01 -8.83
CA MET A 220 -7.84 -13.81 -8.03
C MET A 220 -6.43 -13.76 -7.43
N ILE A 221 -5.91 -12.54 -7.26
CA ILE A 221 -4.56 -12.30 -6.74
C ILE A 221 -4.59 -12.01 -5.24
N ASP A 222 -3.46 -12.24 -4.60
CA ASP A 222 -3.24 -11.78 -3.23
C ASP A 222 -3.35 -10.24 -3.14
N GLY A 223 -3.92 -9.74 -2.05
CA GLY A 223 -4.18 -8.32 -1.84
C GLY A 223 -5.32 -7.72 -2.68
N GLN A 224 -6.01 -8.53 -3.49
CA GLN A 224 -7.13 -8.04 -4.31
C GLN A 224 -8.29 -7.57 -3.42
N LYS A 225 -8.88 -6.43 -3.80
CA LYS A 225 -9.96 -5.79 -3.05
C LYS A 225 -11.32 -6.10 -3.66
N ILE A 226 -12.25 -6.58 -2.84
CA ILE A 226 -13.67 -6.78 -3.16
C ILE A 226 -14.45 -5.71 -2.41
N CYS A 227 -15.11 -4.80 -3.15
CA CYS A 227 -15.81 -3.66 -2.56
C CYS A 227 -17.33 -3.92 -2.52
N PHE A 228 -17.92 -3.70 -1.36
CA PHE A 228 -19.37 -3.69 -1.13
C PHE A 228 -19.84 -2.26 -0.88
N SER A 229 -20.39 -1.62 -1.91
CA SER A 229 -20.71 -0.20 -1.87
C SER A 229 -21.83 0.15 -0.89
N GLY A 230 -21.66 1.23 -0.12
CA GLY A 230 -22.65 1.76 0.82
C GLY A 230 -23.00 0.83 1.98
N GLN A 231 -22.15 -0.17 2.26
CA GLN A 231 -22.39 -1.18 3.29
C GLN A 231 -21.64 -0.93 4.60
N ALA A 232 -20.81 0.11 4.68
CA ALA A 232 -20.06 0.45 5.90
C ALA A 232 -20.96 1.03 7.00
N ASP A 233 -20.34 1.59 8.05
CA ASP A 233 -21.04 2.27 9.13
C ASP A 233 -21.94 3.39 8.59
N GLN A 234 -23.20 3.38 9.02
CA GLN A 234 -24.18 4.42 8.72
C GLN A 234 -24.17 5.49 9.81
N ASP A 235 -24.32 6.74 9.39
CA ASP A 235 -24.51 7.87 10.28
C ASP A 235 -25.65 8.74 9.71
N PRO A 236 -26.56 9.29 10.52
CA PRO A 236 -27.62 10.17 10.02
C PRO A 236 -27.11 11.41 9.25
N SER A 237 -25.86 11.83 9.48
CA SER A 237 -25.27 13.03 8.88
C SER A 237 -24.46 12.75 7.60
N TYR A 238 -24.15 11.48 7.32
CA TYR A 238 -23.21 11.07 6.27
C TYR A 238 -23.78 9.91 5.44
N GLU A 239 -23.53 9.90 4.13
CA GLU A 239 -23.78 8.70 3.33
C GLU A 239 -22.87 7.56 3.77
N PRO A 240 -23.32 6.31 3.85
CA PRO A 240 -22.45 5.20 4.25
C PRO A 240 -21.30 5.02 3.26
N GLY A 241 -20.11 4.76 3.82
CA GLY A 241 -18.94 4.37 3.03
C GLY A 241 -19.04 2.92 2.53
N ASP A 242 -17.94 2.43 1.97
CA ASP A 242 -17.86 1.10 1.39
C ASP A 242 -17.19 0.11 2.35
N ILE A 243 -17.62 -1.16 2.30
CA ILE A 243 -16.87 -2.26 2.93
C ILE A 243 -15.87 -2.80 1.89
N ILE A 244 -14.60 -2.76 2.22
CA ILE A 244 -13.51 -3.23 1.37
C ILE A 244 -12.95 -4.52 1.99
N VAL A 245 -13.20 -5.65 1.34
CA VAL A 245 -12.61 -6.93 1.74
C VAL A 245 -11.32 -7.14 0.95
N VAL A 246 -10.19 -7.23 1.64
CA VAL A 246 -8.88 -7.50 1.06
C VAL A 246 -8.61 -9.00 1.20
N LEU A 247 -8.32 -9.67 0.09
CA LEU A 247 -7.93 -11.08 0.12
C LEU A 247 -6.49 -11.21 0.61
N GLU A 248 -6.27 -12.11 1.56
CA GLU A 248 -4.94 -12.49 2.05
C GLU A 248 -4.69 -13.96 1.74
N GLN A 249 -3.76 -14.24 0.85
CA GLN A 249 -3.41 -15.59 0.45
C GLN A 249 -2.65 -16.29 1.58
N LYS A 250 -3.17 -17.43 2.04
CA LYS A 250 -2.48 -18.31 2.96
C LYS A 250 -1.32 -19.03 2.25
N ASP A 251 -0.18 -19.11 2.93
CA ASP A 251 0.94 -19.91 2.47
C ASP A 251 0.56 -21.40 2.38
N HIS A 252 1.00 -22.04 1.30
CA HIS A 252 0.78 -23.46 1.04
C HIS A 252 2.11 -24.20 1.14
N GLU A 253 2.08 -25.42 1.71
CA GLU A 253 3.28 -26.21 2.01
C GLU A 253 4.03 -26.65 0.74
N VAL A 254 3.29 -27.15 -0.26
CA VAL A 254 3.85 -27.65 -1.53
C VAL A 254 3.98 -26.56 -2.60
N PHE A 255 2.89 -25.84 -2.90
CA PHE A 255 2.83 -24.87 -3.99
C PHE A 255 3.15 -23.46 -3.50
N LYS A 256 4.04 -22.76 -4.21
CA LYS A 256 4.33 -21.34 -4.01
C LYS A 256 3.89 -20.56 -5.23
N ARG A 257 3.21 -19.44 -5.03
CA ARG A 257 2.81 -18.56 -6.12
C ARG A 257 3.94 -17.57 -6.41
N VAL A 258 4.65 -17.76 -7.52
CA VAL A 258 5.78 -16.88 -7.91
C VAL A 258 5.32 -15.71 -8.77
N SER A 259 4.24 -15.91 -9.52
CA SER A 259 3.69 -14.93 -10.45
C SER A 259 2.16 -14.98 -10.36
N PRO A 260 1.41 -13.96 -10.83
CA PRO A 260 -0.05 -14.01 -10.80
C PRO A 260 -0.64 -15.29 -11.41
N ILE A 261 0.02 -15.85 -12.43
CA ILE A 261 -0.43 -17.05 -13.14
C ILE A 261 0.47 -18.28 -12.93
N ASN A 262 1.71 -18.13 -12.45
CA ASN A 262 2.66 -19.25 -12.34
C ASN A 262 2.81 -19.74 -10.90
N LEU A 263 2.84 -21.06 -10.77
CA LEU A 263 3.11 -21.76 -9.51
C LEU A 263 4.53 -22.33 -9.56
N SER A 264 5.18 -22.44 -8.40
CA SER A 264 6.40 -23.19 -8.23
C SER A 264 6.27 -24.25 -7.15
N ILE A 265 7.02 -25.33 -7.31
CA ILE A 265 7.17 -26.40 -6.33
C ILE A 265 8.64 -26.79 -6.23
N ASN A 266 9.03 -27.26 -5.06
CA ASN A 266 10.33 -27.87 -4.84
C ASN A 266 10.16 -29.38 -4.84
N MET A 267 10.76 -30.06 -5.82
CA MET A 267 10.72 -31.51 -5.91
C MET A 267 12.08 -32.08 -5.51
N LYS A 268 12.09 -32.90 -4.47
CA LYS A 268 13.27 -33.69 -4.10
C LYS A 268 13.31 -34.97 -4.92
N ILE A 269 14.46 -35.28 -5.51
CA ILE A 269 14.73 -36.50 -6.27
C ILE A 269 16.04 -37.12 -5.78
N ASN A 270 16.13 -38.45 -5.81
CA ASN A 270 17.37 -39.13 -5.43
C ASN A 270 18.43 -39.02 -6.53
N LEU A 271 19.70 -39.23 -6.20
CA LEU A 271 20.78 -39.25 -7.20
C LEU A 271 20.53 -40.26 -8.33
N THR A 272 19.98 -41.44 -8.01
CA THR A 272 19.61 -42.46 -9.02
C THR A 272 18.49 -41.98 -9.95
N GLU A 273 17.48 -41.32 -9.39
CA GLU A 273 16.37 -40.71 -10.12
C GLU A 273 16.85 -39.56 -11.03
N ALA A 274 17.82 -38.78 -10.56
CA ALA A 274 18.43 -37.68 -11.30
C ALA A 274 19.26 -38.15 -12.51
N LEU A 275 19.91 -39.31 -12.42
CA LEU A 275 20.78 -39.87 -13.48
C LEU A 275 20.03 -40.82 -14.44
N CYS A 276 19.17 -41.69 -13.90
CA CYS A 276 18.50 -42.74 -14.67
C CYS A 276 17.09 -42.35 -15.15
N GLY A 277 16.58 -41.21 -14.69
CA GLY A 277 15.21 -40.78 -14.89
C GLY A 277 14.29 -41.23 -13.75
N PHE A 278 13.14 -40.55 -13.63
CA PHE A 278 12.19 -40.78 -12.53
C PHE A 278 10.75 -40.72 -13.03
N GLN A 279 9.86 -41.26 -12.21
CA GLN A 279 8.41 -41.11 -12.35
C GLN A 279 7.84 -40.76 -10.97
N LYS A 280 7.29 -39.55 -10.82
CA LYS A 280 6.63 -39.10 -9.58
C LYS A 280 5.26 -38.56 -9.87
N THR A 281 4.36 -38.73 -8.92
CA THR A 281 3.01 -38.19 -8.99
C THR A 281 2.90 -36.92 -8.14
N ILE A 282 2.18 -35.92 -8.65
CA ILE A 282 1.85 -34.70 -7.91
C ILE A 282 0.34 -34.54 -7.89
N LYS A 283 -0.23 -34.27 -6.72
CA LYS A 283 -1.60 -33.82 -6.58
C LYS A 283 -1.67 -32.33 -6.84
N THR A 284 -2.47 -31.93 -7.81
CA THR A 284 -2.74 -30.52 -8.14
C THR A 284 -3.82 -29.93 -7.23
N LEU A 285 -4.02 -28.62 -7.30
CA LEU A 285 -5.05 -27.89 -6.55
C LEU A 285 -6.49 -28.22 -6.99
N ASP A 286 -6.65 -28.92 -8.12
CA ASP A 286 -7.92 -29.46 -8.64
C ASP A 286 -8.20 -30.91 -8.15
N ASP A 287 -7.42 -31.43 -7.19
CA ASP A 287 -7.40 -32.85 -6.78
C ASP A 287 -6.99 -33.85 -7.89
N ARG A 288 -6.57 -33.36 -9.06
CA ARG A 288 -6.05 -34.21 -10.15
C ARG A 288 -4.62 -34.65 -9.85
N THR A 289 -4.31 -35.90 -10.15
CA THR A 289 -2.94 -36.45 -10.01
C THR A 289 -2.22 -36.40 -11.35
N LEU A 290 -1.12 -35.65 -11.42
CA LEU A 290 -0.25 -35.59 -12.60
C LEU A 290 0.92 -36.54 -12.43
N LEU A 291 1.19 -37.36 -13.44
CA LEU A 291 2.41 -38.16 -13.53
C LEU A 291 3.48 -37.35 -14.24
N ILE A 292 4.58 -37.07 -13.53
CA ILE A 292 5.73 -36.36 -14.05
C ILE A 292 6.84 -37.37 -14.25
N SER A 293 7.27 -37.50 -15.50
CA SER A 293 8.34 -38.42 -15.88
C SER A 293 9.48 -37.67 -16.56
N SER A 294 10.72 -38.03 -16.21
CA SER A 294 11.90 -37.64 -16.99
C SER A 294 12.22 -38.73 -18.02
N ASN A 295 12.77 -38.32 -19.17
CA ASN A 295 13.25 -39.28 -20.15
C ASN A 295 14.48 -40.01 -19.62
N ARG A 296 14.60 -41.31 -19.92
CA ARG A 296 15.79 -42.09 -19.56
C ARG A 296 17.01 -41.51 -20.28
N GLY A 297 18.08 -41.26 -19.53
CA GLY A 297 19.31 -40.64 -20.03
C GLY A 297 19.33 -39.10 -19.98
N GLU A 298 18.22 -38.45 -19.60
CA GLU A 298 18.22 -37.01 -19.32
C GLU A 298 18.66 -36.77 -17.86
N VAL A 299 19.85 -36.20 -17.69
CA VAL A 299 20.40 -35.90 -16.36
C VAL A 299 19.81 -34.61 -15.81
N ILE A 300 19.23 -34.69 -14.60
CA ILE A 300 18.71 -33.54 -13.87
C ILE A 300 19.74 -33.09 -12.84
N LYS A 301 20.25 -31.87 -13.01
CA LYS A 301 21.20 -31.27 -12.06
C LYS A 301 20.48 -30.78 -10.81
N ASN A 302 21.20 -30.71 -9.70
CA ASN A 302 20.71 -30.05 -8.50
C ASN A 302 20.40 -28.56 -8.80
N GLY A 303 19.25 -28.08 -8.37
CA GLY A 303 18.76 -26.74 -8.67
C GLY A 303 18.22 -26.54 -10.09
N ALA A 304 18.15 -27.59 -10.93
CA ALA A 304 17.57 -27.48 -12.26
C ALA A 304 16.10 -27.08 -12.18
N ILE A 305 15.66 -26.25 -13.13
CA ILE A 305 14.29 -25.75 -13.21
C ILE A 305 13.66 -26.27 -14.50
N LYS A 306 12.53 -26.98 -14.39
CA LYS A 306 11.67 -27.32 -15.54
C LYS A 306 10.28 -26.74 -15.33
N TYR A 307 9.44 -26.76 -16.37
CA TYR A 307 8.06 -26.30 -16.26
C TYR A 307 7.08 -27.19 -17.01
N ILE A 308 5.84 -27.21 -16.53
CA ILE A 308 4.69 -27.84 -17.17
C ILE A 308 3.73 -26.75 -17.61
N GLN A 309 3.41 -26.73 -18.91
CA GLN A 309 2.50 -25.77 -19.51
C GLN A 309 1.04 -26.09 -19.10
N GLY A 310 0.28 -25.07 -18.68
CA GLY A 310 -1.16 -25.22 -18.41
C GLY A 310 -1.52 -25.75 -17.02
N GLU A 311 -0.53 -25.99 -16.15
CA GLU A 311 -0.75 -26.50 -14.78
C GLU A 311 -0.43 -25.44 -13.70
N GLY A 312 -0.35 -24.16 -14.07
CA GLY A 312 -0.26 -23.03 -13.13
C GLY A 312 -1.63 -22.54 -12.64
N MET A 313 -1.67 -21.34 -12.06
CA MET A 313 -2.91 -20.67 -11.64
C MET A 313 -3.76 -20.26 -12.85
N PRO A 314 -5.10 -20.31 -12.75
CA PRO A 314 -5.98 -19.74 -13.76
C PRO A 314 -5.83 -18.23 -13.83
N THR A 315 -6.05 -17.66 -15.01
CA THR A 315 -6.01 -16.21 -15.22
C THR A 315 -7.31 -15.58 -14.74
N TYR A 316 -7.22 -14.50 -13.96
CA TYR A 316 -8.39 -13.75 -13.50
C TYR A 316 -9.24 -13.29 -14.70
N LYS A 317 -10.56 -13.51 -14.63
CA LYS A 317 -11.56 -13.32 -15.72
C LYS A 317 -11.49 -14.29 -16.89
N ASN A 318 -10.37 -14.99 -17.10
CA ASN A 318 -10.21 -16.01 -18.14
C ASN A 318 -9.81 -17.37 -17.52
N PRO A 319 -10.75 -18.10 -16.90
CA PRO A 319 -10.41 -19.31 -16.14
C PRO A 319 -9.91 -20.48 -16.99
N PHE A 320 -10.14 -20.45 -18.30
CA PHE A 320 -9.69 -21.49 -19.23
C PHE A 320 -8.19 -21.40 -19.53
N GLU A 321 -7.58 -20.22 -19.36
CA GLU A 321 -6.15 -20.03 -19.53
C GLU A 321 -5.44 -20.18 -18.19
N LYS A 322 -4.64 -21.25 -18.08
CA LYS A 322 -3.80 -21.54 -16.92
C LYS A 322 -2.35 -21.20 -17.23
N GLY A 323 -1.63 -20.70 -16.23
CA GLY A 323 -0.20 -20.44 -16.35
C GLY A 323 0.64 -21.71 -16.30
N LYS A 324 1.89 -21.58 -15.86
CA LYS A 324 2.87 -22.68 -15.84
C LYS A 324 3.12 -23.16 -14.41
N LEU A 325 3.34 -24.46 -14.25
CA LEU A 325 3.89 -25.06 -13.03
C LEU A 325 5.39 -25.20 -13.18
N ILE A 326 6.15 -24.45 -12.39
CA ILE A 326 7.61 -24.44 -12.34
C ILE A 326 8.05 -25.46 -11.29
N ILE A 327 8.98 -26.33 -11.64
CA ILE A 327 9.48 -27.38 -10.76
C ILE A 327 10.97 -27.15 -10.59
N GLN A 328 11.38 -26.83 -9.37
CA GLN A 328 12.78 -26.77 -8.99
C GLN A 328 13.18 -28.11 -8.39
N PHE A 329 14.19 -28.75 -8.98
CA PHE A 329 14.67 -30.06 -8.55
C PHE A 329 15.80 -29.91 -7.53
N PHE A 330 15.68 -30.64 -6.43
CA PHE A 330 16.73 -30.80 -5.44
C PHE A 330 17.18 -32.26 -5.43
N VAL A 331 18.47 -32.50 -5.63
CA VAL A 331 19.02 -33.85 -5.65
C VAL A 331 19.51 -34.20 -4.25
N ASP A 332 18.85 -35.18 -3.63
CA ASP A 332 19.26 -35.74 -2.34
C ASP A 332 20.37 -36.77 -2.60
N PHE A 333 21.54 -36.49 -2.03
CA PHE A 333 22.69 -37.40 -2.03
C PHE A 333 22.61 -38.36 -0.84
N PRO A 334 23.10 -39.60 -0.99
CA PRO A 334 23.19 -40.52 0.16
C PRO A 334 24.17 -39.96 1.20
N GLU A 335 23.85 -40.14 2.49
CA GLU A 335 24.69 -39.66 3.61
C GLU A 335 26.07 -40.33 3.66
N SER A 336 26.14 -41.61 3.27
CA SER A 336 27.39 -42.35 3.18
C SER A 336 27.30 -43.39 2.06
N ILE A 337 28.48 -43.78 1.56
CA ILE A 337 28.63 -44.80 0.51
C ILE A 337 29.55 -45.89 1.04
N ASP A 338 29.16 -47.16 0.87
CA ASP A 338 30.01 -48.30 1.20
C ASP A 338 31.27 -48.30 0.33
N LEU A 339 32.43 -48.48 0.96
CA LEU A 339 33.74 -48.53 0.31
C LEU A 339 33.80 -49.54 -0.83
N ASN A 340 33.04 -50.65 -0.74
CA ASN A 340 33.00 -51.69 -1.77
C ASN A 340 32.32 -51.24 -3.08
N LEU A 341 31.51 -50.18 -3.04
CA LEU A 341 30.79 -49.65 -4.19
C LEU A 341 31.56 -48.55 -4.93
N ILE A 342 32.58 -47.96 -4.30
CA ILE A 342 33.38 -46.87 -4.86
C ILE A 342 34.04 -47.26 -6.19
N PRO A 343 34.70 -48.43 -6.34
CA PRO A 343 35.33 -48.79 -7.62
C PRO A 343 34.32 -48.94 -8.77
N LYS A 344 33.10 -49.37 -8.46
CA LYS A 344 32.02 -49.48 -9.45
C LYS A 344 31.53 -48.11 -9.91
N LEU A 345 31.45 -47.14 -8.98
CA LEU A 345 31.08 -45.76 -9.29
C LEU A 345 32.16 -45.06 -10.11
N GLU A 346 33.44 -45.26 -9.79
CA GLU A 346 34.57 -44.71 -10.55
C GLU A 346 34.62 -45.22 -11.99
N HIS A 347 34.15 -46.44 -12.25
CA HIS A 347 34.04 -46.96 -13.62
C HIS A 347 32.88 -46.34 -14.41
N LEU A 348 31.81 -45.91 -13.73
CA LEU A 348 30.58 -45.40 -14.36
C LEU A 348 30.56 -43.87 -14.51
N LEU A 349 31.33 -43.16 -13.70
CA LEU A 349 31.40 -41.70 -13.64
C LEU A 349 32.68 -41.17 -14.30
N PRO A 350 32.72 -39.88 -14.69
CA PRO A 350 33.93 -39.29 -15.27
C PRO A 350 35.15 -39.47 -14.36
N PRO A 351 36.34 -39.70 -14.93
CA PRO A 351 37.54 -39.99 -14.16
C PRO A 351 37.92 -38.81 -13.27
N LYS A 352 38.43 -39.11 -12.09
CA LYS A 352 38.96 -38.10 -11.17
C LYS A 352 40.11 -37.34 -11.86
N PRO A 353 40.12 -36.00 -11.82
CA PRO A 353 41.25 -35.24 -12.31
C PRO A 353 42.50 -35.60 -11.49
N ILE A 354 43.61 -35.83 -12.18
CA ILE A 354 44.90 -36.11 -11.54
C ILE A 354 45.49 -34.77 -11.11
N VAL A 355 45.74 -34.61 -9.81
CA VAL A 355 46.45 -33.45 -9.26
C VAL A 355 47.94 -33.73 -9.34
N ASP A 356 48.69 -32.88 -10.05
CA ASP A 356 50.14 -32.97 -10.13
C ASP A 356 50.77 -32.34 -8.89
N LEU A 357 51.30 -33.18 -8.00
CA LEU A 357 51.96 -32.79 -6.75
C LEU A 357 53.44 -32.43 -6.94
N SER A 358 53.94 -32.39 -8.19
CA SER A 358 55.35 -32.07 -8.48
C SER A 358 55.67 -30.57 -8.47
N MET A 359 54.66 -29.71 -8.29
CA MET A 359 54.82 -28.27 -8.12
C MET A 359 55.28 -27.95 -6.68
N SER A 360 56.37 -27.17 -6.53
CA SER A 360 57.04 -26.89 -5.24
C SER A 360 56.19 -26.12 -4.21
N ASP A 361 55.00 -25.67 -4.59
CA ASP A 361 54.22 -24.68 -3.84
C ASP A 361 52.85 -25.24 -3.37
N VAL A 362 52.71 -26.57 -3.25
CA VAL A 362 51.45 -27.22 -2.83
C VAL A 362 51.59 -27.82 -1.43
N GLU A 363 50.85 -27.28 -0.46
CA GLU A 363 50.73 -27.81 0.91
C GLU A 363 49.46 -28.65 1.06
N GLU A 364 49.57 -29.82 1.71
CA GLU A 364 48.43 -30.68 2.03
C GLU A 364 47.69 -30.15 3.27
N VAL A 365 46.39 -29.93 3.14
CA VAL A 365 45.53 -29.45 4.23
C VAL A 365 44.37 -30.40 4.47
N ALA A 366 44.08 -30.68 5.74
CA ALA A 366 42.90 -31.46 6.13
C ALA A 366 41.64 -30.59 6.06
N MET A 367 40.62 -31.08 5.36
CA MET A 367 39.31 -30.42 5.29
C MET A 367 38.43 -30.92 6.45
N HIS A 368 37.89 -29.99 7.24
CA HIS A 368 36.95 -30.29 8.31
C HIS A 368 35.53 -29.84 7.93
N THR A 369 34.51 -30.49 8.49
CA THR A 369 33.13 -30.05 8.35
C THR A 369 32.93 -28.73 9.07
N TYR A 370 32.43 -27.73 8.37
CA TYR A 370 32.11 -26.43 8.97
C TYR A 370 30.75 -26.50 9.67
N ASN A 371 30.73 -26.20 10.98
CA ASN A 371 29.52 -26.11 11.77
C ASN A 371 29.31 -24.65 12.21
N VAL A 372 28.29 -24.00 11.65
CA VAL A 372 28.00 -22.57 11.88
C VAL A 372 27.74 -22.28 13.36
N ASP A 373 27.04 -23.20 14.05
CA ASP A 373 26.62 -22.99 15.45
C ASP A 373 27.81 -23.05 16.43
N GLU A 374 28.82 -23.88 16.14
CA GLU A 374 30.04 -23.99 16.95
C GLU A 374 30.94 -22.76 16.77
N ASP A 375 30.98 -22.21 15.56
CA ASP A 375 31.79 -21.05 15.22
C ASP A 375 31.23 -19.77 15.89
N GLU A 376 29.90 -19.59 15.88
CA GLU A 376 29.23 -18.47 16.58
C GLU A 376 29.44 -18.52 18.10
N GLN A 377 29.40 -19.71 18.71
CA GLN A 377 29.68 -19.89 20.14
C GLN A 377 31.15 -19.59 20.49
N SER A 378 32.08 -19.94 19.60
CA SER A 378 33.50 -19.62 19.80
C SER A 378 33.76 -18.11 19.77
N HIS A 379 33.08 -17.37 18.89
CA HIS A 379 33.17 -15.92 18.80
C HIS A 379 32.56 -15.22 20.02
N HIS A 380 31.46 -15.74 20.57
CA HIS A 380 30.88 -15.22 21.81
C HIS A 380 31.79 -15.45 23.02
N ASN A 381 32.43 -16.60 23.12
CA ASN A 381 33.39 -16.89 24.19
C ASN A 381 34.66 -16.03 24.10
N HIS A 382 35.15 -15.73 22.89
CA HIS A 382 36.29 -14.83 22.70
C HIS A 382 35.98 -13.38 23.08
N ARG A 383 34.73 -12.92 22.90
CA ARG A 383 34.28 -11.59 23.34
C ARG A 383 34.27 -11.46 24.86
N ASN A 384 33.73 -12.46 25.56
CA ASN A 384 33.73 -12.48 27.03
C ASN A 384 35.14 -12.59 27.61
N ASN A 385 36.08 -13.23 26.90
CA ASN A 385 37.45 -13.38 27.39
C ASN A 385 38.29 -12.11 27.15
N PHE A 386 37.89 -11.19 26.25
CA PHE A 386 38.59 -9.93 26.04
C PHE A 386 38.19 -8.87 27.10
N GLU A 387 36.93 -8.89 27.56
CA GLU A 387 36.47 -8.03 28.66
C GLU A 387 37.14 -8.37 30.01
N ALA A 388 37.60 -9.61 30.20
CA ALA A 388 38.30 -10.04 31.42
C ALA A 388 39.75 -9.51 31.54
N TYR A 389 40.36 -9.02 30.45
CA TYR A 389 41.72 -8.45 30.48
C TYR A 389 41.73 -6.91 30.48
N GLU A 390 40.59 -6.24 30.25
CA GLU A 390 40.47 -4.78 30.34
C GLU A 390 40.10 -4.27 31.76
N GLU A 391 39.66 -5.16 32.67
CA GLU A 391 39.29 -4.75 34.05
C GLU A 391 40.49 -4.59 35.02
N ASP A 392 41.69 -5.01 34.64
CA ASP A 392 42.87 -5.01 35.53
C ASP A 392 43.80 -3.78 35.40
N SER A 393 43.46 -2.79 34.56
CA SER A 393 44.36 -1.65 34.30
C SER A 393 43.92 -0.27 34.82
N ASP A 394 42.99 -0.17 35.79
CA ASP A 394 42.70 1.13 36.44
C ASP A 394 42.24 0.97 37.91
N MET A 395 43.20 0.83 38.82
CA MET A 395 42.98 1.05 40.26
C MET A 395 43.89 2.16 40.81
N HIS A 396 43.45 3.41 40.69
CA HIS A 396 43.91 4.53 41.52
C HIS A 396 42.74 5.24 42.24
N HIS A 397 42.60 4.87 43.51
CA HIS A 397 42.19 5.67 44.69
C HIS A 397 40.78 6.31 44.81
N SER A 398 39.94 5.62 45.60
CA SER A 398 39.41 6.05 46.94
C SER A 398 38.39 7.22 47.04
N PRO A 399 37.68 7.39 48.18
CA PRO A 399 36.58 6.58 48.69
C PRO A 399 35.26 7.37 48.82
N GLY A 400 34.14 6.67 48.73
CA GLY A 400 32.79 7.25 48.87
C GLY A 400 32.45 7.72 50.28
N VAL A 401 31.77 8.86 50.37
CA VAL A 401 31.06 9.32 51.57
C VAL A 401 29.56 9.26 51.30
N GLN A 402 28.86 8.47 52.12
CA GLN A 402 27.41 8.37 52.18
C GLN A 402 26.83 9.61 52.88
N CYS A 403 25.70 10.12 52.38
CA CYS A 403 24.66 10.75 53.19
C CYS A 403 23.30 10.46 52.56
N ALA A 404 22.43 9.85 53.36
CA ALA A 404 21.03 9.61 53.08
C ALA A 404 20.22 10.91 53.19
N THR A 405 19.08 10.96 52.49
CA THR A 405 18.01 11.91 52.81
C THR A 405 16.69 11.18 53.00
N HIS A 406 16.03 11.58 54.08
CA HIS A 406 14.62 11.40 54.40
C HIS A 406 13.67 11.81 53.27
#